data_AF-A0A2V8GCM0-F1
#
_entry.id   AF-A0A2V8GCM0-F1
#
_cell.length_a   1.000
_cell.length_b   1.000
_cell.length_c   1.000
_cell.angle_alpha   90.00
_cell.angle_beta   90.00
_cell.angle_gamma   90.00
#
_symmetry.space_group_name_H-M   'P 1'
#
loop_
_entity.id
_entity.type
_entity.pdbx_description
1 polymer ?
#
loop_
_entity_poly.entity_id
_entity_poly.type
_entity_poly.pdbx_seq_one_letter_code
_entity_poly.pdbx_strand_id
1 'polypeptide(L)'
;MRRAIFSIFTALLTMSGVWSFGVDAERSGQTADTASGLDPAIVKGFQWRSIGPARGGRSITIAGVKGQPKVGYFGATGGGLWKTTDGGETWAPTTDGQITSASVGALAVSESNPNVLFIGTGESCIRGNIQPGDGVYKSIDAGKTWTHVGFRGSQAISKIRIHPTNSDIVFVASFGKYGVPSDERGIYKSTDGGKTWQRKLFRDNKTGGVDIWIDRRNPSVMFAALWEAYRVEYQMSSGGPGSGLFKSTDGGDTWKEITRNPGLPAGLVGRIGLSVSGADGNRVYALIENEHGGLFSSDDAGSTWKLVNEARTIRQRAFYYTHITADPNNKDTVYVLNTGAFRSTDGGKTLAQVGTGTHGDHHDLWIDPDDSNHVMLANDGGGAITYNVGSAQRTWSAQDFPTGQFYHVATTKHVPYHVCGAQQDNSTICVPSETGRGGGGGGRGAAPVTYGAGGSEPGYIAPDPKDPDVFFAGGNNGSFLTRLNRRTGELREVGPYPRFFSGEPSSALVERWQWTYPIMFSPVDPTVLYASSQHVWKTTTAGQTWEKISGDLTRHDPKTLGDSGGPITHDMNSPEVYATVFSLGPGKTD
;
A
#
# COMPACT_ATOMS: atom_id res chain seq x y z
N MET A 1 1.45 -50.65 38.96
CA MET A 1 1.47 -51.34 40.28
C MET A 1 2.93 -51.58 40.68
N ARG A 2 3.21 -51.89 41.97
CA ARG A 2 4.38 -52.56 42.61
C ARG A 2 5.59 -52.98 41.72
N ARG A 3 6.88 -52.97 42.12
CA ARG A 3 7.74 -52.59 43.29
C ARG A 3 9.20 -52.68 42.74
N ALA A 4 10.20 -51.82 43.01
CA ALA A 4 10.86 -51.40 44.26
C ALA A 4 11.78 -52.47 44.94
N ILE A 5 13.11 -52.30 44.78
CA ILE A 5 14.31 -52.81 45.53
C ILE A 5 15.55 -52.24 44.78
N PHE A 6 16.62 -51.61 45.31
CA PHE A 6 16.99 -51.02 46.61
C PHE A 6 18.03 -51.76 47.52
N SER A 7 19.34 -51.54 47.29
CA SER A 7 20.49 -51.60 48.24
C SER A 7 21.77 -51.03 47.54
N ILE A 8 22.76 -50.29 48.10
CA ILE A 8 23.35 -50.06 49.46
C ILE A 8 24.34 -51.18 49.86
N PHE A 9 25.60 -50.97 50.30
CA PHE A 9 26.51 -49.80 50.49
C PHE A 9 27.98 -50.32 50.53
N THR A 10 29.00 -49.44 50.54
CA THR A 10 30.23 -49.49 51.41
C THR A 10 31.16 -48.30 51.06
N ALA A 11 31.82 -47.70 52.06
CA ALA A 11 32.82 -46.64 51.88
C ALA A 11 33.88 -46.65 53.00
N LEU A 12 35.15 -46.35 52.64
CA LEU A 12 36.22 -45.85 53.50
C LEU A 12 37.31 -45.29 52.53
N LEU A 13 37.79 -44.04 52.54
CA LEU A 13 38.11 -43.04 53.57
C LEU A 13 39.57 -43.13 54.07
N THR A 14 40.40 -42.19 53.60
CA THR A 14 41.68 -41.76 54.17
C THR A 14 41.71 -40.23 54.17
N MET A 15 42.34 -39.61 55.18
CA MET A 15 42.20 -38.17 55.47
C MET A 15 43.46 -37.56 56.08
N SER A 16 44.03 -36.56 55.39
CA SER A 16 44.97 -35.55 55.92
C SER A 16 45.23 -34.49 54.83
N GLY A 17 45.45 -33.21 55.12
CA GLY A 17 45.36 -32.48 56.39
C GLY A 17 45.09 -30.99 56.13
N VAL A 18 44.66 -30.25 57.16
CA VAL A 18 44.18 -28.85 57.05
C VAL A 18 45.32 -27.83 57.14
N TRP A 19 45.29 -26.81 56.30
CA TRP A 19 45.60 -25.42 56.67
C TRP A 19 44.61 -24.47 55.98
N SER A 20 44.18 -23.43 56.70
CA SER A 20 43.24 -22.43 56.19
C SER A 20 43.77 -21.03 56.49
N PHE A 21 43.67 -20.14 55.50
CA PHE A 21 43.77 -18.69 55.67
C PHE A 21 42.65 -18.05 54.88
N GLY A 22 41.66 -17.51 55.58
CA GLY A 22 40.61 -16.71 54.97
C GLY A 22 41.10 -15.30 54.65
N VAL A 23 40.62 -14.76 53.53
CA VAL A 23 40.57 -13.32 53.30
C VAL A 23 39.15 -13.01 52.88
N ASP A 24 38.36 -12.46 53.80
CA ASP A 24 37.00 -12.02 53.54
C ASP A 24 37.02 -10.80 52.62
N ALA A 25 36.93 -11.04 51.32
CA ALA A 25 36.63 -10.01 50.35
C ALA A 25 35.11 -9.83 50.28
N GLU A 26 34.56 -8.90 51.06
CA GLU A 26 33.18 -8.43 50.94
C GLU A 26 32.97 -7.81 49.55
N ARG A 27 32.69 -8.65 48.55
CA ARG A 27 32.26 -8.19 47.23
C ARG A 27 30.79 -7.84 47.31
N SER A 28 30.53 -6.65 47.86
CA SER A 28 29.21 -6.06 48.01
C SER A 28 28.44 -6.14 46.67
N GLY A 29 27.18 -6.58 46.77
CA GLY A 29 26.33 -6.87 45.62
C GLY A 29 25.84 -5.63 44.90
N GLN A 30 26.73 -4.88 44.25
CA GLN A 30 26.36 -3.89 43.25
C GLN A 30 26.21 -4.56 41.88
N THR A 31 25.07 -5.21 41.68
CA THR A 31 24.50 -5.35 40.34
C THR A 31 24.23 -3.93 39.83
N ALA A 32 25.14 -3.41 39.00
CA ALA A 32 25.00 -2.12 38.34
C ALA A 32 23.93 -2.22 37.24
N ASP A 33 22.66 -2.31 37.67
CA ASP A 33 21.50 -2.30 36.79
C ASP A 33 21.23 -0.87 36.30
N THR A 34 22.15 -0.37 35.47
CA THR A 34 21.98 0.89 34.75
C THR A 34 21.17 0.70 33.47
N ALA A 35 20.10 -0.10 33.54
CA ALA A 35 18.97 0.03 32.63
C ALA A 35 18.28 1.37 32.90
N SER A 36 18.80 2.45 32.28
CA SER A 36 18.30 3.82 32.41
C SER A 36 16.96 3.99 31.66
N GLY A 37 15.95 3.24 32.07
CA GLY A 37 14.57 3.41 31.62
C GLY A 37 14.05 4.78 32.04
N LEU A 38 13.44 5.50 31.11
CA LEU A 38 12.68 6.71 31.44
C LEU A 38 11.53 6.32 32.38
N ASP A 39 11.31 7.12 33.42
CA ASP A 39 10.19 6.95 34.35
C ASP A 39 8.88 6.79 33.56
N PRO A 40 8.09 5.72 33.77
CA PRO A 40 6.79 5.52 33.12
C PRO A 40 5.83 6.71 33.26
N ALA A 41 5.95 7.55 34.29
CA ALA A 41 5.20 8.81 34.39
C ALA A 41 5.67 9.86 33.36
N ILE A 42 6.98 9.99 33.13
CA ILE A 42 7.55 10.83 32.06
C ILE A 42 7.15 10.27 30.68
N VAL A 43 7.24 8.95 30.49
CA VAL A 43 6.82 8.29 29.23
C VAL A 43 5.34 8.55 28.93
N LYS A 44 4.45 8.47 29.94
CA LYS A 44 3.03 8.83 29.82
C LYS A 44 2.77 10.33 29.61
N GLY A 45 3.73 11.19 29.93
CA GLY A 45 3.66 12.63 29.72
C GLY A 45 3.95 13.08 28.29
N PHE A 46 4.59 12.24 27.47
CA PHE A 46 4.82 12.56 26.06
C PHE A 46 3.54 12.47 25.24
N GLN A 47 3.34 13.45 24.37
CA GLN A 47 2.28 13.47 23.37
C GLN A 47 2.89 13.36 21.98
N TRP A 48 2.25 12.57 21.11
CA TRP A 48 2.59 12.54 19.69
C TRP A 48 2.26 13.89 19.04
N ARG A 49 3.16 14.40 18.20
CA ARG A 49 2.93 15.54 17.30
C ARG A 49 3.48 15.21 15.92
N SER A 50 2.83 15.71 14.88
CA SER A 50 3.43 15.73 13.55
C SER A 50 4.61 16.72 13.54
N ILE A 51 5.68 16.36 12.83
CA ILE A 51 6.79 17.27 12.52
C ILE A 51 6.67 17.87 11.10
N GLY A 52 5.67 17.44 10.33
CA GLY A 52 5.35 17.94 9.01
C GLY A 52 6.40 17.63 7.93
N PRO A 53 6.29 18.27 6.74
CA PRO A 53 5.09 18.97 6.27
C PRO A 53 3.93 17.99 6.06
N ALA A 54 2.73 18.49 5.79
CA ALA A 54 1.66 17.66 5.27
C ALA A 54 1.97 17.31 3.80
N ARG A 55 2.02 16.01 3.49
CA ARG A 55 2.20 15.46 2.13
C ARG A 55 1.36 14.18 2.06
N GLY A 56 0.45 14.11 1.11
CA GLY A 56 -0.36 12.92 0.90
C GLY A 56 0.48 11.69 0.54
N GLY A 57 -0.04 10.53 0.97
CA GLY A 57 0.40 9.18 0.58
C GLY A 57 -0.79 8.33 0.13
N ARG A 58 -0.54 7.08 -0.26
CA ARG A 58 -1.43 6.30 -1.12
C ARG A 58 -2.82 6.09 -0.57
N SER A 59 -3.81 6.49 -1.37
CA SER A 59 -5.20 6.11 -1.27
C SER A 59 -5.59 5.19 -2.42
N ILE A 60 -6.35 4.13 -2.12
CA ILE A 60 -6.91 3.24 -3.15
C ILE A 60 -8.44 3.17 -3.13
N THR A 61 -9.11 4.07 -2.40
CA THR A 61 -10.57 4.18 -2.43
C THR A 61 -11.07 5.59 -2.08
N ILE A 62 -12.15 6.03 -2.76
CA ILE A 62 -12.78 7.34 -2.53
C ILE A 62 -14.29 7.27 -2.79
N ALA A 63 -15.08 8.05 -2.04
CA ALA A 63 -16.50 8.23 -2.30
C ALA A 63 -17.00 9.61 -1.83
N GLY A 64 -17.75 10.29 -2.70
CA GLY A 64 -18.56 11.44 -2.34
C GLY A 64 -19.93 11.05 -1.78
N VAL A 65 -20.68 12.04 -1.29
CA VAL A 65 -22.02 11.86 -0.72
C VAL A 65 -23.07 12.48 -1.65
N LYS A 66 -24.00 11.65 -2.16
CA LYS A 66 -25.12 12.11 -3.00
C LYS A 66 -25.91 13.23 -2.31
N GLY A 67 -26.23 14.29 -3.06
CA GLY A 67 -26.92 15.47 -2.53
C GLY A 67 -26.11 16.32 -1.52
N GLN A 68 -24.84 16.00 -1.28
CA GLN A 68 -23.95 16.78 -0.40
C GLN A 68 -22.59 16.99 -1.10
N PRO A 69 -22.52 17.80 -2.17
CA PRO A 69 -21.37 17.84 -3.08
C PRO A 69 -20.06 18.38 -2.47
N LYS A 70 -20.06 18.88 -1.23
CA LYS A 70 -18.84 19.23 -0.47
C LYS A 70 -18.38 18.15 0.52
N VAL A 71 -19.10 17.04 0.65
CA VAL A 71 -18.79 15.96 1.60
C VAL A 71 -18.25 14.74 0.85
N GLY A 72 -17.08 14.28 1.24
CA GLY A 72 -16.41 13.11 0.65
C GLY A 72 -15.45 12.45 1.63
N TYR A 73 -15.06 11.21 1.32
CA TYR A 73 -14.17 10.40 2.14
C TYR A 73 -13.15 9.66 1.26
N PHE A 74 -11.88 9.57 1.69
CA PHE A 74 -10.87 8.72 1.05
C PHE A 74 -10.21 7.77 2.05
N GLY A 75 -9.82 6.58 1.60
CA GLY A 75 -9.16 5.55 2.40
C GLY A 75 -7.66 5.50 2.15
N ALA A 76 -6.87 5.92 3.13
CA ALA A 76 -5.41 5.82 3.08
C ALA A 76 -4.96 4.39 3.41
N THR A 77 -3.95 3.91 2.69
CA THR A 77 -3.35 2.56 2.86
C THR A 77 -2.42 2.48 4.07
N GLY A 78 -2.03 3.63 4.64
CA GLY A 78 -1.20 3.75 5.84
C GLY A 78 -1.70 4.80 6.84
N GLY A 79 -2.96 5.20 6.79
CA GLY A 79 -3.45 6.37 7.53
C GLY A 79 -4.96 6.44 7.82
N GLY A 80 -5.70 5.34 7.69
CA GLY A 80 -7.13 5.30 8.03
C GLY A 80 -8.07 5.96 7.01
N LEU A 81 -9.32 6.21 7.41
CA LEU A 81 -10.30 6.92 6.57
C LEU A 81 -10.30 8.41 6.90
N TRP A 82 -10.18 9.25 5.87
CA TRP A 82 -10.23 10.71 5.96
C TRP A 82 -11.53 11.26 5.37
N LYS A 83 -12.02 12.37 5.91
CA LYS A 83 -13.28 13.04 5.52
C LYS A 83 -13.06 14.53 5.27
N THR A 84 -13.70 15.04 4.22
CA THR A 84 -13.91 16.49 3.99
C THR A 84 -15.39 16.85 4.14
N THR A 85 -15.67 18.12 4.45
CA THR A 85 -17.02 18.71 4.43
C THR A 85 -17.07 20.07 3.70
N ASP A 86 -15.97 20.49 3.09
CA ASP A 86 -15.81 21.79 2.42
C ASP A 86 -15.51 21.66 0.91
N GLY A 87 -15.37 20.45 0.38
CA GLY A 87 -14.99 20.20 -1.03
C GLY A 87 -13.50 19.89 -1.22
N GLY A 88 -12.81 19.49 -0.15
CA GLY A 88 -11.40 19.11 -0.18
C GLY A 88 -10.44 20.25 0.14
N GLU A 89 -10.94 21.38 0.67
CA GLU A 89 -10.10 22.45 1.24
C GLU A 89 -9.46 21.97 2.55
N THR A 90 -10.18 21.17 3.34
CA THR A 90 -9.63 20.45 4.51
C THR A 90 -10.08 19.00 4.56
N TRP A 91 -9.25 18.17 5.20
CA TRP A 91 -9.52 16.75 5.46
C TRP A 91 -9.14 16.42 6.92
N ALA A 92 -9.96 15.60 7.58
CA ALA A 92 -9.71 15.11 8.94
C ALA A 92 -9.82 13.59 9.02
N PRO A 93 -9.02 12.90 9.87
CA PRO A 93 -9.13 11.46 10.07
C PRO A 93 -10.41 11.12 10.85
N THR A 94 -10.95 9.93 10.61
CA THR A 94 -12.24 9.48 11.16
C THR A 94 -12.19 8.13 11.86
N THR A 95 -11.02 7.49 11.89
CA THR A 95 -10.81 6.11 12.35
C THR A 95 -9.79 5.97 13.49
N ASP A 96 -9.15 7.06 13.89
CA ASP A 96 -8.04 7.07 14.85
C ASP A 96 -8.46 6.50 16.21
N GLY A 97 -7.75 5.46 16.66
CA GLY A 97 -8.06 4.74 17.89
C GLY A 97 -9.32 3.86 17.85
N GLN A 98 -10.01 3.74 16.70
CA GLN A 98 -11.28 3.01 16.58
C GLN A 98 -11.18 1.69 15.78
N ILE A 99 -10.17 1.54 14.92
CA ILE A 99 -9.94 0.35 14.08
C ILE A 99 -8.53 -0.21 14.32
N THR A 100 -8.32 -1.51 14.07
CA THR A 100 -7.04 -2.19 14.36
C THR A 100 -6.04 -2.27 13.20
N SER A 101 -6.45 -1.93 11.97
CA SER A 101 -5.55 -1.74 10.81
C SER A 101 -5.70 -0.34 10.23
N ALA A 102 -4.57 0.32 9.97
CA ALA A 102 -4.53 1.66 9.39
C ALA A 102 -4.64 1.68 7.85
N SER A 103 -4.83 0.52 7.19
CA SER A 103 -5.10 0.47 5.74
C SER A 103 -6.59 0.40 5.47
N VAL A 104 -7.15 1.39 4.78
CA VAL A 104 -8.54 1.39 4.30
C VAL A 104 -8.54 1.29 2.78
N GLY A 105 -8.77 0.08 2.26
CA GLY A 105 -8.66 -0.25 0.84
C GLY A 105 -9.98 -0.34 0.08
N ALA A 106 -11.12 -0.33 0.77
CA ALA A 106 -12.44 -0.26 0.15
C ALA A 106 -13.39 0.60 0.99
N LEU A 107 -14.28 1.34 0.32
CA LEU A 107 -15.23 2.27 0.92
C LEU A 107 -16.57 2.20 0.19
N ALA A 108 -17.67 2.31 0.94
CA ALA A 108 -19.00 2.57 0.39
C ALA A 108 -19.81 3.48 1.33
N VAL A 109 -20.42 4.52 0.76
CA VAL A 109 -21.45 5.36 1.41
C VAL A 109 -22.82 4.95 0.87
N SER A 110 -23.84 4.85 1.72
CA SER A 110 -25.19 4.51 1.27
C SER A 110 -25.89 5.71 0.61
N GLU A 111 -26.34 5.52 -0.64
CA GLU A 111 -27.16 6.51 -1.38
C GLU A 111 -28.54 6.74 -0.75
N SER A 112 -29.05 5.78 0.00
CA SER A 112 -30.35 5.85 0.71
C SER A 112 -30.25 6.35 2.15
N ASN A 113 -29.06 6.31 2.77
CA ASN A 113 -28.82 6.86 4.11
C ASN A 113 -27.35 7.30 4.27
N PRO A 114 -27.01 8.58 4.00
CA PRO A 114 -25.64 9.11 4.10
C PRO A 114 -24.92 8.94 5.45
N ASN A 115 -25.61 8.56 6.53
CA ASN A 115 -24.97 8.24 7.80
C ASN A 115 -24.36 6.82 7.82
N VAL A 116 -24.86 5.91 6.96
CA VAL A 116 -24.38 4.53 6.86
C VAL A 116 -23.21 4.46 5.89
N LEU A 117 -22.06 4.06 6.43
CA LEU A 117 -20.84 3.81 5.67
C LEU A 117 -20.30 2.42 6.02
N PHE A 118 -19.62 1.80 5.06
CA PHE A 118 -18.80 0.62 5.28
C PHE A 118 -17.39 0.87 4.76
N ILE A 119 -16.40 0.43 5.52
CA ILE A 119 -14.99 0.38 5.09
C ILE A 119 -14.47 -1.05 5.16
N GLY A 120 -13.68 -1.42 4.16
CA GLY A 120 -12.92 -2.65 4.11
C GLY A 120 -11.44 -2.33 4.27
N THR A 121 -10.77 -3.05 5.17
CA THR A 121 -9.36 -2.81 5.48
C THR A 121 -8.42 -3.65 4.60
N GLY A 122 -7.13 -3.29 4.62
CA GLY A 122 -6.09 -3.89 3.78
C GLY A 122 -6.01 -3.26 2.40
N GLU A 123 -5.44 -3.96 1.41
CA GLU A 123 -5.26 -3.45 0.04
C GLU A 123 -5.48 -4.54 -1.02
N SER A 124 -6.27 -4.28 -2.06
CA SER A 124 -6.38 -5.22 -3.20
C SER A 124 -5.31 -5.03 -4.28
N CYS A 125 -4.54 -3.94 -4.21
CA CYS A 125 -3.44 -3.64 -5.12
C CYS A 125 -2.13 -4.25 -4.55
N ILE A 126 -1.91 -5.54 -4.80
CA ILE A 126 -0.93 -6.39 -4.08
C ILE A 126 0.56 -6.11 -4.37
N ARG A 127 1.04 -4.91 -4.04
CA ARG A 127 2.47 -4.50 -4.08
C ARG A 127 3.30 -5.23 -3.01
N GLY A 128 4.63 -5.14 -3.11
CA GLY A 128 5.55 -5.75 -2.14
C GLY A 128 5.47 -5.17 -0.72
N ASN A 129 5.34 -3.84 -0.61
CA ASN A 129 5.23 -3.13 0.67
C ASN A 129 3.75 -2.82 0.95
N ILE A 130 3.05 -3.80 1.54
CA ILE A 130 1.59 -3.83 1.71
C ILE A 130 1.18 -3.95 3.18
N GLN A 131 0.15 -3.22 3.61
CA GLN A 131 -0.37 -3.30 4.98
C GLN A 131 -1.62 -4.20 5.04
N PRO A 132 -1.61 -5.32 5.80
CA PRO A 132 -2.78 -6.18 5.93
C PRO A 132 -3.97 -5.52 6.64
N GLY A 133 -5.17 -5.86 6.18
CA GLY A 133 -6.43 -5.59 6.86
C GLY A 133 -6.80 -6.66 7.89
N ASP A 134 -7.91 -6.39 8.58
CA ASP A 134 -8.57 -7.27 9.56
C ASP A 134 -10.09 -7.37 9.33
N GLY A 135 -10.55 -7.02 8.12
CA GLY A 135 -11.93 -7.19 7.66
C GLY A 135 -12.70 -5.89 7.42
N VAL A 136 -14.00 -5.92 7.74
CA VAL A 136 -14.97 -4.85 7.43
C VAL A 136 -15.46 -4.15 8.69
N TYR A 137 -15.60 -2.82 8.63
CA TYR A 137 -16.23 -2.00 9.67
C TYR A 137 -17.42 -1.23 9.10
N LYS A 138 -18.38 -0.89 9.97
CA LYS A 138 -19.57 -0.08 9.69
C LYS A 138 -19.61 1.17 10.56
N SER A 139 -20.00 2.29 9.97
CA SER A 139 -20.48 3.50 10.65
C SER A 139 -22.00 3.63 10.46
N ILE A 140 -22.68 4.24 11.43
CA ILE A 140 -24.10 4.63 11.31
C ILE A 140 -24.35 6.12 11.61
N ASP A 141 -23.29 6.93 11.73
CA ASP A 141 -23.32 8.32 12.19
C ASP A 141 -22.47 9.29 11.32
N ALA A 142 -22.27 8.91 10.06
CA ALA A 142 -21.43 9.60 9.07
C ALA A 142 -19.92 9.58 9.39
N GLY A 143 -19.43 8.47 9.93
CA GLY A 143 -18.01 8.18 10.15
C GLY A 143 -17.46 8.67 11.50
N LYS A 144 -18.30 8.90 12.51
CA LYS A 144 -17.82 9.33 13.84
C LYS A 144 -17.49 8.13 14.72
N THR A 145 -18.27 7.04 14.60
CA THR A 145 -18.02 5.77 15.30
C THR A 145 -17.97 4.57 14.35
N TRP A 146 -17.09 3.62 14.65
CA TRP A 146 -16.90 2.41 13.85
C TRP A 146 -17.12 1.13 14.67
N THR A 147 -17.82 0.17 14.07
CA THR A 147 -18.04 -1.18 14.62
C THR A 147 -17.49 -2.21 13.64
N HIS A 148 -16.72 -3.18 14.10
CA HIS A 148 -16.26 -4.30 13.27
C HIS A 148 -17.42 -5.27 12.98
N VAL A 149 -17.59 -5.67 11.71
CA VAL A 149 -18.77 -6.40 11.22
C VAL A 149 -18.44 -7.65 10.39
N GLY A 150 -17.19 -8.14 10.40
CA GLY A 150 -16.81 -9.44 9.82
C GLY A 150 -15.46 -9.47 9.11
N PHE A 151 -15.11 -10.64 8.54
CA PHE A 151 -13.91 -10.87 7.71
C PHE A 151 -12.55 -10.78 8.42
N ARG A 152 -12.46 -11.21 9.69
CA ARG A 152 -11.23 -11.11 10.52
C ARG A 152 -10.04 -11.92 10.02
N GLY A 153 -10.25 -12.90 9.14
CA GLY A 153 -9.19 -13.68 8.49
C GLY A 153 -8.78 -13.15 7.11
N SER A 154 -9.50 -12.15 6.58
CA SER A 154 -9.22 -11.53 5.29
C SER A 154 -8.26 -10.35 5.44
N GLN A 155 -7.13 -10.42 4.73
CA GLN A 155 -6.11 -9.37 4.73
C GLN A 155 -6.41 -8.25 3.73
N ALA A 156 -7.39 -8.42 2.86
CA ALA A 156 -7.85 -7.39 1.94
C ALA A 156 -9.33 -7.56 1.55
N ILE A 157 -10.06 -6.45 1.67
CA ILE A 157 -11.38 -6.28 1.08
C ILE A 157 -11.23 -5.43 -0.18
N SER A 158 -11.63 -5.96 -1.34
CA SER A 158 -11.35 -5.34 -2.65
C SER A 158 -12.35 -4.28 -3.03
N LYS A 159 -13.64 -4.51 -2.73
CA LYS A 159 -14.72 -3.58 -3.03
C LYS A 159 -15.92 -3.85 -2.13
N ILE A 160 -16.67 -2.79 -1.83
CA ILE A 160 -17.96 -2.85 -1.14
C ILE A 160 -18.99 -2.12 -2.00
N ARG A 161 -20.21 -2.65 -2.05
CA ARG A 161 -21.38 -2.00 -2.67
C ARG A 161 -22.57 -2.08 -1.73
N ILE A 162 -23.34 -1.01 -1.66
CA ILE A 162 -24.59 -0.94 -0.89
C ILE A 162 -25.72 -0.81 -1.91
N HIS A 163 -26.84 -1.50 -1.69
CA HIS A 163 -28.00 -1.44 -2.56
C HIS A 163 -28.57 0.00 -2.58
N PRO A 164 -28.85 0.60 -3.76
CA PRO A 164 -29.09 2.05 -3.87
C PRO A 164 -30.24 2.53 -2.98
N THR A 165 -31.31 1.75 -2.88
CA THR A 165 -32.52 2.07 -2.09
C THR A 165 -32.61 1.37 -0.73
N ASN A 166 -31.60 0.60 -0.29
CA ASN A 166 -31.65 -0.08 1.01
C ASN A 166 -30.25 -0.27 1.62
N SER A 167 -29.96 0.45 2.71
CA SER A 167 -28.66 0.41 3.41
C SER A 167 -28.32 -0.93 4.09
N ASP A 168 -29.27 -1.84 4.27
CA ASP A 168 -29.05 -3.14 4.91
C ASP A 168 -28.67 -4.26 3.93
N ILE A 169 -28.93 -4.08 2.63
CA ILE A 169 -28.47 -4.97 1.57
C ILE A 169 -27.09 -4.48 1.10
N VAL A 170 -26.06 -5.28 1.41
CA VAL A 170 -24.65 -4.89 1.24
C VAL A 170 -23.87 -6.07 0.65
N PHE A 171 -22.97 -5.78 -0.29
CA PHE A 171 -22.12 -6.76 -0.93
C PHE A 171 -20.65 -6.46 -0.67
N VAL A 172 -19.87 -7.51 -0.40
CA VAL A 172 -18.42 -7.44 -0.12
C VAL A 172 -17.69 -8.37 -1.07
N ALA A 173 -16.74 -7.82 -1.83
CA ALA A 173 -15.76 -8.58 -2.58
C ALA A 173 -14.50 -8.74 -1.71
N SER A 174 -14.30 -9.94 -1.16
CA SER A 174 -13.20 -10.27 -0.26
C SER A 174 -12.07 -10.97 -1.02
N PHE A 175 -10.87 -10.39 -0.98
CA PHE A 175 -9.69 -10.99 -1.61
C PHE A 175 -9.18 -12.20 -0.83
N GLY A 176 -9.26 -12.16 0.51
CA GLY A 176 -8.69 -13.16 1.43
C GLY A 176 -7.28 -12.82 1.89
N LYS A 177 -6.44 -13.84 2.04
CA LYS A 177 -5.03 -13.70 2.43
C LYS A 177 -4.09 -13.54 1.23
N TYR A 178 -2.98 -12.83 1.41
CA TYR A 178 -2.07 -12.50 0.30
C TYR A 178 -1.26 -13.69 -0.21
N GLY A 179 -0.50 -14.37 0.68
CA GLY A 179 0.45 -15.40 0.29
C GLY A 179 -0.05 -16.84 0.37
N VAL A 180 -1.28 -17.07 0.85
CA VAL A 180 -1.80 -18.41 1.17
C VAL A 180 -3.26 -18.59 0.76
N PRO A 181 -3.73 -19.84 0.58
CA PRO A 181 -5.15 -20.12 0.47
C PRO A 181 -5.92 -19.74 1.76
N SER A 182 -7.18 -19.34 1.61
CA SER A 182 -8.04 -18.89 2.72
C SER A 182 -9.52 -19.02 2.37
N ASP A 183 -10.37 -19.35 3.35
CA ASP A 183 -11.79 -19.63 3.08
C ASP A 183 -12.67 -18.36 2.97
N GLU A 184 -12.25 -17.24 3.56
CA GLU A 184 -12.98 -15.95 3.49
C GLU A 184 -12.89 -15.24 2.12
N ARG A 185 -12.42 -15.92 1.05
CA ARG A 185 -12.42 -15.40 -0.32
C ARG A 185 -13.83 -15.37 -0.94
N GLY A 186 -14.01 -14.55 -1.97
CA GLY A 186 -15.19 -14.52 -2.84
C GLY A 186 -16.11 -13.32 -2.63
N ILE A 187 -17.34 -13.42 -3.14
CA ILE A 187 -18.40 -12.41 -2.98
C ILE A 187 -19.37 -12.83 -1.89
N TYR A 188 -19.71 -11.89 -1.01
CA TYR A 188 -20.64 -12.05 0.10
C TYR A 188 -21.79 -11.05 0.00
N LYS A 189 -22.97 -11.45 0.48
CA LYS A 189 -24.20 -10.65 0.57
C LYS A 189 -24.69 -10.62 2.02
N SER A 190 -24.95 -9.42 2.53
CA SER A 190 -25.73 -9.11 3.73
C SER A 190 -27.14 -8.69 3.30
N THR A 191 -28.13 -8.96 4.16
CA THR A 191 -29.48 -8.38 4.06
C THR A 191 -29.98 -7.80 5.40
N ASP A 192 -29.10 -7.60 6.37
CA ASP A 192 -29.41 -7.16 7.74
C ASP A 192 -28.52 -6.02 8.25
N GLY A 193 -27.79 -5.38 7.33
CA GLY A 193 -26.86 -4.30 7.60
C GLY A 193 -25.47 -4.77 8.06
N GLY A 194 -25.04 -5.96 7.66
CA GLY A 194 -23.71 -6.51 7.90
C GLY A 194 -23.58 -7.30 9.20
N LYS A 195 -24.69 -7.68 9.84
CA LYS A 195 -24.68 -8.53 11.04
C LYS A 195 -24.43 -9.99 10.67
N THR A 196 -24.93 -10.42 9.51
CA THR A 196 -24.65 -11.74 8.92
C THR A 196 -24.27 -11.62 7.45
N TRP A 197 -23.46 -12.57 6.98
CA TRP A 197 -22.92 -12.60 5.62
C TRP A 197 -23.08 -13.98 5.00
N GLN A 198 -23.67 -14.03 3.81
CA GLN A 198 -23.80 -15.26 3.01
C GLN A 198 -22.83 -15.20 1.84
N ARG A 199 -22.00 -16.23 1.65
CA ARG A 199 -21.12 -16.35 0.46
C ARG A 199 -21.96 -16.72 -0.76
N LYS A 200 -21.95 -15.90 -1.80
CA LYS A 200 -22.81 -16.05 -3.00
C LYS A 200 -22.06 -16.40 -4.27
N LEU A 201 -20.79 -16.01 -4.38
CA LEU A 201 -19.91 -16.42 -5.46
C LEU A 201 -18.54 -16.80 -4.87
N PHE A 202 -18.11 -18.03 -5.16
CA PHE A 202 -16.86 -18.63 -4.71
C PHE A 202 -16.47 -19.69 -5.74
N ARG A 203 -15.16 -19.86 -5.97
CA ARG A 203 -14.63 -20.91 -6.86
C ARG A 203 -13.71 -21.85 -6.09
N ASP A 204 -12.72 -21.29 -5.39
CA ASP A 204 -11.77 -22.01 -4.56
C ASP A 204 -11.15 -21.05 -3.52
N ASN A 205 -10.27 -21.57 -2.67
CA ASN A 205 -9.62 -20.81 -1.59
C ASN A 205 -8.36 -20.01 -2.03
N LYS A 206 -7.98 -20.02 -3.31
CA LYS A 206 -6.93 -19.15 -3.90
C LYS A 206 -7.53 -17.93 -4.62
N THR A 207 -8.77 -18.04 -5.06
CA THR A 207 -9.44 -17.06 -5.92
C THR A 207 -10.23 -16.03 -5.11
N GLY A 208 -9.76 -14.79 -5.08
CA GLY A 208 -10.41 -13.67 -4.38
C GLY A 208 -11.56 -13.05 -5.18
N GLY A 209 -12.50 -12.38 -4.50
CA GLY A 209 -13.39 -11.41 -5.16
C GLY A 209 -12.64 -10.07 -5.31
N VAL A 210 -12.61 -9.51 -6.53
CA VAL A 210 -11.83 -8.29 -6.82
C VAL A 210 -12.66 -7.06 -7.18
N ASP A 211 -13.81 -7.24 -7.83
CA ASP A 211 -14.74 -6.14 -8.14
C ASP A 211 -16.19 -6.65 -8.18
N ILE A 212 -17.15 -5.75 -7.94
CA ILE A 212 -18.59 -6.01 -7.98
C ILE A 212 -19.38 -4.73 -8.25
N TRP A 213 -20.41 -4.84 -9.10
CA TRP A 213 -21.29 -3.74 -9.49
C TRP A 213 -22.76 -4.16 -9.49
N ILE A 214 -23.62 -3.18 -9.18
CA ILE A 214 -25.07 -3.26 -9.19
C ILE A 214 -25.55 -2.31 -10.30
N ASP A 215 -26.45 -2.72 -11.19
CA ASP A 215 -27.17 -1.76 -12.04
C ASP A 215 -28.09 -0.92 -11.15
N ARG A 216 -27.80 0.38 -10.99
CA ARG A 216 -28.60 1.30 -10.18
C ARG A 216 -30.06 1.38 -10.62
N ARG A 217 -30.37 1.12 -11.90
CA ARG A 217 -31.73 1.15 -12.47
C ARG A 217 -32.47 -0.18 -12.29
N ASN A 218 -31.74 -1.29 -12.22
CA ASN A 218 -32.28 -2.62 -11.98
C ASN A 218 -31.34 -3.44 -11.07
N PRO A 219 -31.42 -3.27 -9.73
CA PRO A 219 -30.50 -3.91 -8.80
C PRO A 219 -30.50 -5.45 -8.79
N SER A 220 -31.47 -6.09 -9.46
CA SER A 220 -31.43 -7.53 -9.73
C SER A 220 -30.30 -7.91 -10.68
N VAL A 221 -29.89 -7.02 -11.58
CA VAL A 221 -28.77 -7.22 -12.51
C VAL A 221 -27.48 -6.75 -11.86
N MET A 222 -26.52 -7.68 -11.74
CA MET A 222 -25.23 -7.41 -11.11
C MET A 222 -24.10 -8.09 -11.88
N PHE A 223 -22.88 -7.55 -11.77
CA PHE A 223 -21.67 -8.12 -12.33
C PHE A 223 -20.59 -8.23 -11.27
N ALA A 224 -19.76 -9.28 -11.32
CA ALA A 224 -18.68 -9.49 -10.36
C ALA A 224 -17.46 -10.13 -11.04
N ALA A 225 -16.28 -9.79 -10.53
CA ALA A 225 -14.99 -10.32 -10.96
C ALA A 225 -14.37 -11.17 -9.82
N LEU A 226 -13.93 -12.38 -10.19
CA LEU A 226 -13.05 -13.21 -9.39
C LEU A 226 -11.62 -13.17 -9.98
N TRP A 227 -10.62 -13.27 -9.12
CA TRP A 227 -9.21 -13.15 -9.46
C TRP A 227 -8.38 -14.19 -8.69
N GLU A 228 -7.74 -15.12 -9.39
CA GLU A 228 -6.70 -15.97 -8.80
C GLU A 228 -5.40 -15.18 -8.79
N ALA A 229 -4.94 -14.81 -7.59
CA ALA A 229 -3.70 -14.09 -7.39
C ALA A 229 -3.14 -14.28 -5.99
N TYR A 230 -1.83 -14.10 -5.85
CA TYR A 230 -1.13 -14.13 -4.56
C TYR A 230 0.11 -13.24 -4.57
N ARG A 231 0.53 -12.83 -3.36
CA ARG A 231 1.80 -12.13 -3.10
C ARG A 231 2.49 -12.80 -1.92
N VAL A 232 3.73 -13.24 -2.14
CA VAL A 232 4.67 -13.71 -1.11
C VAL A 232 5.92 -12.83 -1.12
N GLU A 233 6.88 -13.10 -0.25
CA GLU A 233 8.03 -12.24 0.02
C GLU A 233 8.95 -12.04 -1.20
N TYR A 234 8.93 -13.00 -2.13
CA TYR A 234 9.85 -13.07 -3.28
C TYR A 234 9.17 -13.09 -4.66
N GLN A 235 7.84 -13.11 -4.73
CA GLN A 235 7.11 -13.12 -6.00
C GLN A 235 5.65 -12.67 -5.84
N MET A 236 5.09 -12.18 -6.93
CA MET A 236 3.67 -11.91 -7.14
C MET A 236 3.17 -12.74 -8.33
N SER A 237 1.90 -13.15 -8.31
CA SER A 237 1.25 -13.75 -9.48
C SER A 237 -0.15 -13.18 -9.68
N SER A 238 -0.42 -12.66 -10.87
CA SER A 238 -1.74 -12.23 -11.32
C SER A 238 -2.28 -13.17 -12.40
N GLY A 239 -3.45 -13.74 -12.16
CA GLY A 239 -4.14 -14.59 -13.10
C GLY A 239 -3.87 -16.08 -12.93
N GLY A 240 -4.88 -16.86 -13.28
CA GLY A 240 -4.94 -18.31 -13.10
C GLY A 240 -6.32 -18.83 -13.53
N PRO A 241 -6.52 -20.16 -13.62
CA PRO A 241 -7.81 -20.76 -13.96
C PRO A 241 -8.97 -20.34 -13.04
N GLY A 242 -8.65 -19.88 -11.82
CA GLY A 242 -9.62 -19.36 -10.86
C GLY A 242 -10.22 -18.00 -11.23
N SER A 243 -9.55 -17.16 -12.02
CA SER A 243 -10.09 -15.85 -12.44
C SER A 243 -11.32 -15.95 -13.34
N GLY A 244 -12.24 -14.99 -13.28
CA GLY A 244 -13.43 -14.99 -14.14
C GLY A 244 -14.38 -13.81 -13.96
N LEU A 245 -15.26 -13.62 -14.95
CA LEU A 245 -16.30 -12.59 -14.99
C LEU A 245 -17.69 -13.24 -14.91
N PHE A 246 -18.53 -12.73 -14.01
CA PHE A 246 -19.83 -13.31 -13.67
C PHE A 246 -20.94 -12.26 -13.75
N LYS A 247 -22.15 -12.71 -14.09
CA LYS A 247 -23.39 -11.92 -14.09
C LYS A 247 -24.46 -12.61 -13.23
N SER A 248 -25.18 -11.82 -12.45
CA SER A 248 -26.44 -12.21 -11.79
C SER A 248 -27.61 -11.46 -12.42
N THR A 249 -28.80 -12.04 -12.34
CA THR A 249 -30.09 -11.42 -12.70
C THR A 249 -31.14 -11.57 -11.59
N ASP A 250 -30.71 -11.91 -10.37
CA ASP A 250 -31.55 -12.18 -9.19
C ASP A 250 -31.09 -11.42 -7.92
N GLY A 251 -30.33 -10.34 -8.09
CA GLY A 251 -29.82 -9.53 -6.97
C GLY A 251 -28.63 -10.20 -6.27
N GLY A 252 -27.79 -10.89 -7.04
CA GLY A 252 -26.56 -11.53 -6.57
C GLY A 252 -26.77 -12.79 -5.74
N ASP A 253 -27.92 -13.45 -5.84
CA ASP A 253 -28.19 -14.72 -5.15
C ASP A 253 -27.69 -15.94 -5.93
N THR A 254 -27.73 -15.91 -7.27
CA THR A 254 -27.04 -16.84 -8.17
C THR A 254 -26.23 -16.10 -9.23
N TRP A 255 -25.22 -16.77 -9.78
CA TRP A 255 -24.23 -16.16 -10.68
C TRP A 255 -23.93 -17.09 -11.85
N LYS A 256 -24.07 -16.58 -13.08
CA LYS A 256 -23.63 -17.24 -14.32
C LYS A 256 -22.27 -16.68 -14.73
N GLU A 257 -21.32 -17.56 -15.04
CA GLU A 257 -20.06 -17.16 -15.67
C GLU A 257 -20.28 -16.68 -17.12
N ILE A 258 -19.66 -15.57 -17.47
CA ILE A 258 -19.68 -14.97 -18.81
C ILE A 258 -18.29 -14.68 -19.37
N THR A 259 -17.21 -15.12 -18.70
CA THR A 259 -15.78 -14.93 -19.09
C THR A 259 -15.45 -15.33 -20.54
N ARG A 260 -16.30 -16.14 -21.18
CA ARG A 260 -16.14 -16.68 -22.54
C ARG A 260 -17.30 -16.31 -23.49
N ASN A 261 -18.09 -15.29 -23.15
CA ASN A 261 -19.13 -14.79 -24.06
C ASN A 261 -18.51 -14.21 -25.35
N PRO A 262 -19.24 -14.24 -26.49
CA PRO A 262 -18.71 -13.81 -27.78
C PRO A 262 -18.07 -12.41 -27.75
N GLY A 263 -16.83 -12.31 -28.25
CA GLY A 263 -16.06 -11.07 -28.31
C GLY A 263 -15.16 -10.78 -27.09
N LEU A 264 -15.21 -11.59 -26.04
CA LEU A 264 -14.20 -11.61 -24.98
C LEU A 264 -12.98 -12.46 -25.37
N PRO A 265 -11.80 -12.23 -24.75
CA PRO A 265 -10.59 -12.93 -25.13
C PRO A 265 -10.57 -14.40 -24.66
N ALA A 266 -9.90 -15.23 -25.46
CA ALA A 266 -9.60 -16.61 -25.11
C ALA A 266 -8.38 -16.71 -24.16
N GLY A 267 -8.11 -17.91 -23.64
CA GLY A 267 -6.95 -18.16 -22.79
C GLY A 267 -7.11 -17.63 -21.35
N LEU A 268 -5.99 -17.47 -20.65
CA LEU A 268 -5.97 -17.10 -19.22
C LEU A 268 -6.42 -15.66 -19.00
N VAL A 269 -7.08 -15.37 -17.88
CA VAL A 269 -7.45 -13.99 -17.49
C VAL A 269 -6.92 -13.67 -16.10
N GLY A 270 -6.52 -12.41 -15.91
CA GLY A 270 -5.95 -11.89 -14.67
C GLY A 270 -6.94 -11.05 -13.89
N ARG A 271 -6.50 -9.87 -13.42
CA ARG A 271 -7.41 -8.89 -12.79
C ARG A 271 -8.43 -8.40 -13.83
N ILE A 272 -9.69 -8.29 -13.41
CA ILE A 272 -10.79 -7.73 -14.20
C ILE A 272 -11.42 -6.60 -13.39
N GLY A 273 -11.51 -5.42 -13.99
CA GLY A 273 -12.20 -4.25 -13.46
C GLY A 273 -13.43 -3.97 -14.29
N LEU A 274 -14.55 -3.64 -13.65
CA LEU A 274 -15.85 -3.55 -14.29
C LEU A 274 -16.48 -2.18 -14.08
N SER A 275 -17.39 -1.80 -14.97
CA SER A 275 -18.37 -0.76 -14.64
C SER A 275 -19.63 -0.91 -15.48
N VAL A 276 -20.79 -0.74 -14.83
CA VAL A 276 -22.10 -0.65 -15.48
C VAL A 276 -22.44 0.84 -15.59
N SER A 277 -22.84 1.32 -16.77
CA SER A 277 -23.27 2.73 -16.86
C SER A 277 -24.56 2.95 -16.11
N GLY A 278 -24.60 4.01 -15.28
CA GLY A 278 -25.84 4.45 -14.63
C GLY A 278 -26.89 4.96 -15.62
N ALA A 279 -26.43 5.51 -16.76
CA ALA A 279 -27.29 6.00 -17.82
C ALA A 279 -27.88 4.86 -18.65
N ASP A 280 -27.10 3.81 -18.92
CA ASP A 280 -27.61 2.57 -19.52
C ASP A 280 -26.94 1.29 -19.01
N GLY A 281 -27.63 0.54 -18.15
CA GLY A 281 -27.20 -0.78 -17.67
C GLY A 281 -27.07 -1.88 -18.74
N ASN A 282 -27.54 -1.66 -19.97
CA ASN A 282 -27.14 -2.49 -21.11
C ASN A 282 -25.68 -2.24 -21.52
N ARG A 283 -25.17 -1.02 -21.31
CA ARG A 283 -23.77 -0.66 -21.53
C ARG A 283 -22.94 -1.05 -20.32
N VAL A 284 -22.12 -2.09 -20.51
CA VAL A 284 -21.17 -2.59 -19.52
C VAL A 284 -19.77 -2.47 -20.10
N TYR A 285 -18.81 -2.06 -19.27
CA TYR A 285 -17.39 -2.01 -19.59
C TYR A 285 -16.62 -3.02 -18.75
N ALA A 286 -15.58 -3.61 -19.34
CA ALA A 286 -14.64 -4.49 -18.65
C ALA A 286 -13.21 -4.19 -19.11
N LEU A 287 -12.33 -3.83 -18.18
CA LEU A 287 -10.89 -3.80 -18.40
C LEU A 287 -10.32 -5.14 -17.96
N ILE A 288 -9.74 -5.90 -18.90
CA ILE A 288 -9.37 -7.31 -18.70
C ILE A 288 -7.88 -7.50 -18.90
N GLU A 289 -7.21 -8.04 -17.86
CA GLU A 289 -5.87 -8.60 -17.99
C GLU A 289 -5.90 -9.92 -18.78
N ASN A 290 -5.27 -9.90 -19.95
CA ASN A 290 -5.06 -11.02 -20.86
C ASN A 290 -3.98 -10.60 -21.88
N GLU A 291 -3.33 -11.57 -22.52
CA GLU A 291 -2.34 -11.35 -23.59
C GLU A 291 -2.90 -10.48 -24.73
N HIS A 292 -4.14 -10.77 -25.15
CA HIS A 292 -4.96 -9.99 -26.09
C HIS A 292 -6.08 -9.22 -25.35
N GLY A 293 -5.80 -8.80 -24.11
CA GLY A 293 -6.69 -8.04 -23.25
C GLY A 293 -6.74 -6.54 -23.57
N GLY A 294 -7.49 -5.79 -22.77
CA GLY A 294 -7.77 -4.38 -23.01
C GLY A 294 -9.12 -3.96 -22.42
N LEU A 295 -9.62 -2.81 -22.87
CA LEU A 295 -10.96 -2.32 -22.58
C LEU A 295 -11.97 -2.89 -23.58
N PHE A 296 -12.92 -3.67 -23.04
CA PHE A 296 -14.06 -4.20 -23.76
C PHE A 296 -15.33 -3.44 -23.36
N SER A 297 -16.29 -3.35 -24.28
CA SER A 297 -17.65 -2.91 -24.00
C SER A 297 -18.69 -3.89 -24.55
N SER A 298 -19.87 -3.85 -23.94
CA SER A 298 -21.07 -4.58 -24.36
C SER A 298 -22.23 -3.58 -24.50
N ASP A 299 -23.17 -3.86 -25.39
CA ASP A 299 -24.41 -3.08 -25.57
C ASP A 299 -25.67 -3.90 -25.22
N ASP A 300 -25.51 -5.10 -24.65
CA ASP A 300 -26.56 -6.09 -24.40
C ASP A 300 -26.44 -6.74 -23.00
N ALA A 301 -25.98 -5.94 -22.03
CA ALA A 301 -25.73 -6.34 -20.65
C ALA A 301 -24.78 -7.54 -20.52
N GLY A 302 -23.69 -7.54 -21.29
CA GLY A 302 -22.61 -8.53 -21.24
C GLY A 302 -22.88 -9.84 -21.98
N SER A 303 -23.85 -9.89 -22.88
CA SER A 303 -24.20 -11.08 -23.68
C SER A 303 -23.26 -11.25 -24.88
N THR A 304 -22.89 -10.15 -25.53
CA THR A 304 -21.80 -10.02 -26.51
C THR A 304 -20.92 -8.82 -26.16
N TRP A 305 -19.67 -8.87 -26.60
CA TRP A 305 -18.63 -7.90 -26.27
C TRP A 305 -17.85 -7.46 -27.51
N LYS A 306 -17.18 -6.31 -27.40
CA LYS A 306 -16.32 -5.71 -28.43
C LYS A 306 -15.06 -5.20 -27.73
N LEU A 307 -13.88 -5.55 -28.24
CA LEU A 307 -12.65 -4.85 -27.88
C LEU A 307 -12.75 -3.41 -28.40
N VAL A 308 -12.55 -2.43 -27.52
CA VAL A 308 -12.64 -1.00 -27.87
C VAL A 308 -11.26 -0.35 -27.89
N ASN A 309 -10.39 -0.72 -26.96
CA ASN A 309 -9.10 -0.08 -26.79
C ASN A 309 -8.08 -1.04 -26.14
N GLU A 310 -6.95 -1.27 -26.79
CA GLU A 310 -5.88 -2.16 -26.35
C GLU A 310 -4.60 -1.42 -25.92
N ALA A 311 -4.64 -0.08 -25.83
CA ALA A 311 -3.47 0.77 -25.63
C ALA A 311 -2.68 0.43 -24.35
N ARG A 312 -1.34 0.45 -24.45
CA ARG A 312 -0.44 0.14 -23.34
C ARG A 312 -0.72 0.98 -22.09
N THR A 313 -1.09 2.24 -22.27
CA THR A 313 -1.37 3.23 -21.19
C THR A 313 -2.49 2.85 -20.24
N ILE A 314 -3.42 1.97 -20.66
CA ILE A 314 -4.49 1.44 -19.80
C ILE A 314 -4.30 -0.05 -19.43
N ARG A 315 -3.19 -0.67 -19.86
CA ARG A 315 -2.84 -2.08 -19.62
C ARG A 315 -1.55 -2.25 -18.80
N GLN A 316 -0.93 -1.17 -18.32
CA GLN A 316 0.21 -1.25 -17.40
C GLN A 316 -0.23 -1.88 -16.07
N ARG A 317 0.68 -2.65 -15.45
CA ARG A 317 0.59 -3.31 -14.12
C ARG A 317 -0.85 -3.63 -13.67
N ALA A 318 -1.50 -4.56 -14.37
CA ALA A 318 -2.94 -4.79 -14.22
C ALA A 318 -3.37 -5.13 -12.78
N PHE A 319 -2.57 -5.92 -12.04
CA PHE A 319 -2.77 -6.20 -10.61
C PHE A 319 -2.89 -4.94 -9.74
N TYR A 320 -2.34 -3.80 -10.18
CA TYR A 320 -2.28 -2.52 -9.47
C TYR A 320 -3.32 -1.51 -10.02
N TYR A 321 -3.47 -1.42 -11.35
CA TYR A 321 -4.24 -0.34 -11.99
C TYR A 321 -5.57 -0.75 -12.67
N THR A 322 -5.98 -2.02 -12.70
CA THR A 322 -7.19 -2.43 -13.45
C THR A 322 -8.49 -1.95 -12.77
N HIS A 323 -8.79 -0.66 -12.95
CA HIS A 323 -9.91 0.09 -12.37
C HIS A 323 -10.59 0.95 -13.45
N ILE A 324 -11.91 1.01 -13.42
CA ILE A 324 -12.75 1.65 -14.43
C ILE A 324 -14.06 2.12 -13.82
N THR A 325 -14.56 3.28 -14.23
CA THR A 325 -15.82 3.86 -13.75
C THR A 325 -16.56 4.53 -14.91
N ALA A 326 -17.78 4.06 -15.20
CA ALA A 326 -18.68 4.66 -16.19
C ALA A 326 -19.44 5.84 -15.60
N ASP A 327 -19.75 6.82 -16.44
CA ASP A 327 -20.51 8.01 -16.05
C ASP A 327 -21.98 7.65 -15.71
N PRO A 328 -22.52 8.17 -14.58
CA PRO A 328 -23.89 7.88 -14.16
C PRO A 328 -24.95 8.49 -15.09
N ASN A 329 -24.62 9.54 -15.86
CA ASN A 329 -25.55 10.30 -16.69
C ASN A 329 -25.26 10.22 -18.19
N ASN A 330 -24.09 9.72 -18.62
CA ASN A 330 -23.74 9.53 -20.02
C ASN A 330 -23.17 8.14 -20.32
N LYS A 331 -23.88 7.33 -21.11
CA LYS A 331 -23.50 5.92 -21.34
C LYS A 331 -22.16 5.73 -22.08
N ASP A 332 -21.75 6.70 -22.91
CA ASP A 332 -20.53 6.64 -23.72
C ASP A 332 -19.35 7.37 -23.05
N THR A 333 -19.56 7.97 -21.86
CA THR A 333 -18.49 8.53 -21.03
C THR A 333 -18.01 7.49 -20.01
N VAL A 334 -16.69 7.26 -19.98
CA VAL A 334 -16.05 6.28 -19.10
C VAL A 334 -14.64 6.72 -18.73
N TYR A 335 -14.26 6.45 -17.49
CA TYR A 335 -12.93 6.75 -16.94
C TYR A 335 -12.15 5.47 -16.73
N VAL A 336 -10.87 5.48 -17.09
CA VAL A 336 -9.95 4.35 -16.93
C VAL A 336 -8.72 4.85 -16.18
N LEU A 337 -8.36 4.17 -15.10
CA LEU A 337 -7.29 4.62 -14.20
C LEU A 337 -5.99 3.85 -14.47
N ASN A 338 -4.87 4.54 -14.30
CA ASN A 338 -3.53 3.99 -14.39
C ASN A 338 -2.54 4.96 -13.71
N THR A 339 -1.25 4.89 -14.06
CA THR A 339 -0.26 5.95 -13.83
C THR A 339 -0.84 7.35 -14.10
N GLY A 340 -1.60 7.50 -15.18
CA GLY A 340 -2.55 8.61 -15.40
C GLY A 340 -4.02 8.18 -15.27
N ALA A 341 -4.89 9.05 -14.77
CA ALA A 341 -6.33 8.91 -14.91
C ALA A 341 -6.79 9.45 -16.28
N PHE A 342 -7.46 8.61 -17.06
CA PHE A 342 -7.98 8.93 -18.39
C PHE A 342 -9.51 9.01 -18.41
N ARG A 343 -10.05 9.87 -19.28
CA ARG A 343 -11.48 10.00 -19.58
C ARG A 343 -11.74 9.81 -21.07
N SER A 344 -12.79 9.07 -21.40
CA SER A 344 -13.36 8.96 -22.75
C SER A 344 -14.78 9.51 -22.78
N THR A 345 -15.26 9.93 -23.94
CA THR A 345 -16.66 10.32 -24.22
C THR A 345 -17.22 9.67 -25.49
N ASP A 346 -16.55 8.64 -26.02
CA ASP A 346 -16.92 7.95 -27.27
C ASP A 346 -17.07 6.43 -27.12
N GLY A 347 -17.22 5.97 -25.87
CA GLY A 347 -17.32 4.57 -25.47
C GLY A 347 -15.97 3.91 -25.14
N GLY A 348 -14.89 4.68 -24.95
CA GLY A 348 -13.56 4.19 -24.59
C GLY A 348 -12.51 4.18 -25.71
N LYS A 349 -12.84 4.66 -26.91
CA LYS A 349 -11.99 4.58 -28.11
C LYS A 349 -10.87 5.61 -28.04
N THR A 350 -11.22 6.86 -27.74
CA THR A 350 -10.25 7.93 -27.46
C THR A 350 -10.17 8.20 -25.96
N LEU A 351 -8.98 8.63 -25.50
CA LEU A 351 -8.65 8.86 -24.10
C LEU A 351 -7.99 10.24 -23.95
N ALA A 352 -8.52 11.07 -23.06
CA ALA A 352 -7.93 12.32 -22.63
C ALA A 352 -7.42 12.19 -21.18
N GLN A 353 -6.22 12.67 -20.90
CA GLN A 353 -5.65 12.69 -19.55
C GLN A 353 -6.43 13.69 -18.67
N VAL A 354 -7.01 13.21 -17.57
CA VAL A 354 -7.75 14.03 -16.60
C VAL A 354 -7.03 14.24 -15.26
N GLY A 355 -6.11 13.35 -14.86
CA GLY A 355 -5.34 13.47 -13.61
C GLY A 355 -4.35 14.65 -13.54
N THR A 356 -4.12 15.39 -14.63
CA THR A 356 -3.20 16.54 -14.60
C THR A 356 -3.66 17.58 -13.57
N GLY A 357 -2.79 17.88 -12.60
CA GLY A 357 -3.05 18.74 -11.44
C GLY A 357 -3.16 18.00 -10.11
N THR A 358 -3.23 16.65 -10.12
CA THR A 358 -3.09 15.80 -8.93
C THR A 358 -1.76 15.06 -8.95
N HIS A 359 -1.52 14.26 -7.91
CA HIS A 359 -0.54 13.17 -7.94
C HIS A 359 -0.80 12.16 -9.06
N GLY A 360 0.21 11.37 -9.42
CA GLY A 360 0.09 10.19 -10.29
C GLY A 360 -0.53 8.99 -9.58
N ASP A 361 -0.68 7.91 -10.36
CA ASP A 361 -1.04 6.55 -9.91
C ASP A 361 -2.42 6.45 -9.27
N HIS A 362 -3.40 6.12 -10.11
CA HIS A 362 -4.82 6.31 -9.81
C HIS A 362 -5.54 4.97 -9.59
N HIS A 363 -6.37 4.89 -8.54
CA HIS A 363 -6.85 3.63 -8.00
C HIS A 363 -8.36 3.54 -7.72
N ASP A 364 -9.04 4.66 -7.50
CA ASP A 364 -10.50 4.68 -7.43
C ASP A 364 -11.05 6.03 -7.90
N LEU A 365 -12.27 6.04 -8.40
CA LEU A 365 -12.91 7.24 -8.92
C LEU A 365 -14.41 7.21 -8.59
N TRP A 366 -14.89 8.31 -8.02
CA TRP A 366 -16.29 8.58 -7.79
C TRP A 366 -16.76 9.75 -8.68
N ILE A 367 -17.95 9.61 -9.25
CA ILE A 367 -18.62 10.64 -10.05
C ILE A 367 -19.92 10.95 -9.32
N ASP A 368 -20.26 12.23 -9.17
CA ASP A 368 -21.53 12.61 -8.58
C ASP A 368 -22.68 12.14 -9.48
N PRO A 369 -23.64 11.34 -8.98
CA PRO A 369 -24.83 11.01 -9.75
C PRO A 369 -25.63 12.25 -10.16
N ASP A 370 -25.51 13.36 -9.42
CA ASP A 370 -26.28 14.59 -9.65
C ASP A 370 -25.53 15.64 -10.50
N ASP A 371 -24.21 15.50 -10.71
CA ASP A 371 -23.41 16.28 -11.69
C ASP A 371 -22.15 15.53 -12.18
N SER A 372 -22.14 15.12 -13.44
CA SER A 372 -20.99 14.42 -14.05
C SER A 372 -19.69 15.24 -14.19
N ASN A 373 -19.70 16.54 -13.86
CA ASN A 373 -18.49 17.36 -13.75
C ASN A 373 -17.82 17.28 -12.36
N HIS A 374 -18.57 16.88 -11.34
CA HIS A 374 -18.07 16.66 -9.99
C HIS A 374 -17.50 15.24 -9.87
N VAL A 375 -16.18 15.17 -9.73
CA VAL A 375 -15.41 13.91 -9.70
C VAL A 375 -14.41 13.93 -8.56
N MET A 376 -14.28 12.81 -7.87
CA MET A 376 -13.27 12.58 -6.83
C MET A 376 -12.34 11.43 -7.25
N LEU A 377 -11.03 11.59 -7.03
CA LEU A 377 -9.97 10.63 -7.34
C LEU A 377 -9.26 10.14 -6.06
N ALA A 378 -9.03 8.83 -5.98
CA ALA A 378 -8.01 8.23 -5.12
C ALA A 378 -6.76 7.95 -5.95
N ASN A 379 -5.61 8.41 -5.47
CA ASN A 379 -4.31 8.19 -6.10
C ASN A 379 -3.18 8.05 -5.05
N ASP A 380 -1.92 7.90 -5.49
CA ASP A 380 -0.80 7.71 -4.55
C ASP A 380 -0.46 8.96 -3.71
N GLY A 381 -1.08 10.11 -4.02
CA GLY A 381 -1.10 11.32 -3.18
C GLY A 381 -2.34 11.44 -2.29
N GLY A 382 -3.25 10.47 -2.27
CA GLY A 382 -4.45 10.47 -1.42
C GLY A 382 -5.74 10.81 -2.18
N GLY A 383 -6.61 11.62 -1.56
CA GLY A 383 -7.86 12.08 -2.19
C GLY A 383 -7.72 13.44 -2.89
N ALA A 384 -8.36 13.60 -4.05
CA ALA A 384 -8.49 14.87 -4.77
C ALA A 384 -9.90 15.05 -5.37
N ILE A 385 -10.41 16.28 -5.41
CA ILE A 385 -11.77 16.63 -5.86
C ILE A 385 -11.72 17.69 -6.96
N THR A 386 -12.56 17.56 -8.00
CA THR A 386 -12.80 18.58 -9.01
C THR A 386 -14.30 18.76 -9.26
N TYR A 387 -14.70 19.99 -9.60
CA TYR A 387 -16.07 20.36 -10.00
C TYR A 387 -16.18 20.73 -11.49
N ASN A 388 -15.13 20.50 -12.28
CA ASN A 388 -15.07 20.90 -13.69
C ASN A 388 -14.37 19.87 -14.59
N VAL A 389 -14.54 18.57 -14.33
CA VAL A 389 -13.76 17.48 -14.98
C VAL A 389 -13.78 17.48 -16.53
N GLY A 390 -14.75 18.14 -17.17
CA GLY A 390 -14.86 18.28 -18.63
C GLY A 390 -14.19 19.52 -19.24
N SER A 391 -13.68 20.47 -18.45
CA SER A 391 -13.03 21.70 -18.93
C SER A 391 -11.61 21.43 -19.49
N ALA A 392 -11.03 22.42 -20.19
CA ALA A 392 -9.59 22.43 -20.50
C ALA A 392 -8.76 23.04 -19.34
N GLN A 393 -9.33 24.00 -18.61
CA GLN A 393 -8.71 24.69 -17.48
C GLN A 393 -9.30 24.12 -16.18
N ARG A 394 -8.84 22.92 -15.82
CA ARG A 394 -9.40 22.15 -14.70
C ARG A 394 -8.63 22.35 -13.42
N THR A 395 -9.35 22.28 -12.32
CA THR A 395 -8.84 22.55 -10.97
C THR A 395 -9.16 21.39 -10.06
N TRP A 396 -8.15 20.93 -9.33
CA TRP A 396 -8.26 19.89 -8.31
C TRP A 396 -7.99 20.49 -6.93
N SER A 397 -8.60 19.91 -5.89
CA SER A 397 -8.23 20.19 -4.49
C SER A 397 -6.78 19.80 -4.21
N ALA A 398 -6.15 20.50 -3.26
CA ALA A 398 -4.79 20.16 -2.81
C ALA A 398 -4.75 18.79 -2.11
N GLN A 399 -3.55 18.20 -2.03
CA GLN A 399 -3.29 16.88 -1.41
C GLN A 399 -2.36 17.00 -0.19
N ASP A 400 -2.49 18.12 0.54
CA ASP A 400 -1.61 18.54 1.64
C ASP A 400 -2.13 18.05 3.00
N PHE A 401 -2.27 16.73 3.16
CA PHE A 401 -2.65 16.07 4.43
C PHE A 401 -1.54 15.08 4.87
N PRO A 402 -1.37 14.81 6.18
CA PRO A 402 -0.22 14.07 6.71
C PRO A 402 -0.38 12.54 6.61
N THR A 403 -0.53 11.99 5.39
CA THR A 403 -0.65 10.53 5.15
C THR A 403 0.56 9.92 4.43
N GLY A 404 1.62 10.69 4.19
CA GLY A 404 2.83 10.27 3.49
C GLY A 404 3.52 9.04 4.11
N GLN A 405 3.75 8.02 3.28
CA GLN A 405 4.33 6.74 3.69
C GLN A 405 5.85 6.76 3.56
N PHE A 406 6.55 6.79 4.69
CA PHE A 406 8.01 6.76 4.77
C PHE A 406 8.53 5.33 4.90
N TYR A 407 9.49 4.94 4.07
CA TYR A 407 10.10 3.61 4.16
C TYR A 407 11.06 3.50 5.35
N HIS A 408 11.92 4.50 5.52
CA HIS A 408 12.92 4.60 6.59
C HIS A 408 13.06 6.05 7.02
N VAL A 409 13.49 6.26 8.27
CA VAL A 409 13.82 7.59 8.82
C VAL A 409 15.20 7.57 9.48
N ALA A 410 15.92 8.68 9.35
CA ALA A 410 17.23 8.92 9.95
C ALA A 410 17.30 10.32 10.58
N THR A 411 18.15 10.50 11.59
CA THR A 411 18.40 11.80 12.23
C THR A 411 19.75 12.36 11.82
N THR A 412 19.81 13.68 11.67
CA THR A 412 21.03 14.43 11.34
C THR A 412 21.70 14.97 12.61
N LYS A 413 22.98 15.37 12.52
CA LYS A 413 23.73 16.02 13.61
C LYS A 413 23.45 17.53 13.78
N HIS A 414 22.37 18.06 13.21
CA HIS A 414 21.92 19.42 13.53
C HIS A 414 21.55 19.53 15.03
N VAL A 415 21.57 20.75 15.58
CA VAL A 415 21.09 21.04 16.95
C VAL A 415 20.16 22.25 16.87
N PRO A 416 18.82 22.07 17.01
CA PRO A 416 18.10 20.80 17.13
C PRO A 416 18.23 19.92 15.88
N TYR A 417 18.12 18.60 16.04
CA TYR A 417 18.32 17.64 14.94
C TYR A 417 17.22 17.75 13.89
N HIS A 418 17.54 17.46 12.63
CA HIS A 418 16.53 17.25 11.58
C HIS A 418 16.28 15.76 11.39
N VAL A 419 15.02 15.38 11.11
CA VAL A 419 14.58 14.04 10.74
C VAL A 419 14.44 13.99 9.22
N CYS A 420 15.02 12.98 8.59
CA CYS A 420 14.98 12.76 7.14
C CYS A 420 14.36 11.40 6.82
N GLY A 421 13.62 11.29 5.71
CA GLY A 421 13.10 10.01 5.21
C GLY A 421 12.80 10.01 3.72
N ALA A 422 12.78 8.82 3.11
CA ALA A 422 12.31 8.60 1.74
C ALA A 422 10.81 8.30 1.75
N GLN A 423 10.02 9.08 1.01
CA GLN A 423 8.56 8.95 0.94
C GLN A 423 8.16 8.28 -0.37
N GLN A 424 7.28 7.28 -0.25
CA GLN A 424 6.68 6.55 -1.37
C GLN A 424 6.06 7.48 -2.42
N ASP A 425 6.38 7.18 -3.68
CA ASP A 425 6.06 7.85 -4.96
C ASP A 425 6.26 9.38 -4.95
N ASN A 426 7.17 9.86 -4.08
CA ASN A 426 7.46 11.26 -3.86
C ASN A 426 8.97 11.47 -3.60
N SER A 427 9.41 12.69 -3.28
CA SER A 427 10.84 12.92 -2.95
C SER A 427 11.21 12.48 -1.53
N THR A 428 12.51 12.20 -1.33
CA THR A 428 13.13 12.32 0.00
C THR A 428 12.88 13.71 0.60
N ILE A 429 12.76 13.78 1.92
CA ILE A 429 12.57 15.04 2.65
C ILE A 429 13.21 14.98 4.03
N CYS A 430 13.80 16.10 4.44
CA CYS A 430 14.31 16.40 5.77
C CYS A 430 13.54 17.57 6.38
N VAL A 431 13.25 17.49 7.67
CA VAL A 431 12.55 18.53 8.46
C VAL A 431 13.17 18.71 9.85
N PRO A 432 13.15 19.93 10.42
CA PRO A 432 13.56 20.13 11.82
C PRO A 432 12.69 19.33 12.79
N SER A 433 13.32 18.68 13.78
CA SER A 433 12.58 18.02 14.87
C SER A 433 11.80 19.02 15.71
N GLU A 434 12.34 20.22 15.92
CA GLU A 434 11.58 21.37 16.41
C GLU A 434 10.77 21.97 15.25
N THR A 435 9.50 21.57 15.16
CA THR A 435 8.48 22.41 14.54
C THR A 435 8.51 23.74 15.27
N GLY A 436 8.96 24.80 14.60
CA GLY A 436 9.30 26.06 15.24
C GLY A 436 8.20 26.52 16.19
N ARG A 437 8.57 26.90 17.42
CA ARG A 437 7.63 27.48 18.38
C ARG A 437 6.86 28.58 17.67
N GLY A 438 5.53 28.45 17.60
CA GLY A 438 4.69 29.59 17.29
C GLY A 438 5.02 30.68 18.32
N GLY A 439 5.56 31.81 17.84
CA GLY A 439 5.68 32.99 18.69
C GLY A 439 4.28 33.33 19.20
N GLY A 440 4.14 33.60 20.50
CA GLY A 440 2.86 33.95 21.10
C GLY A 440 2.36 35.28 20.56
N GLY A 441 1.63 35.25 19.44
CA GLY A 441 1.15 36.41 18.71
C GLY A 441 0.64 36.01 17.33
N GLY A 442 -0.56 36.48 16.97
CA GLY A 442 -1.22 36.07 15.72
C GLY A 442 -0.49 36.59 14.48
N GLY A 443 0.10 35.67 13.70
CA GLY A 443 0.71 35.93 12.41
C GLY A 443 0.90 34.62 11.65
N ARG A 444 0.86 34.66 10.31
CA ARG A 444 1.07 33.47 9.47
C ARG A 444 2.54 33.02 9.59
N GLY A 445 2.79 32.03 10.45
CA GLY A 445 4.14 31.52 10.71
C GLY A 445 4.81 30.95 9.46
N ALA A 446 6.12 31.15 9.35
CA ALA A 446 6.90 30.58 8.26
C ALA A 446 6.84 29.04 8.29
N ALA A 447 6.78 28.41 7.11
CA ALA A 447 6.88 26.97 6.99
C ALA A 447 8.24 26.47 7.54
N PRO A 448 8.30 25.26 8.13
CA PRO A 448 9.57 24.67 8.56
C PRO A 448 10.51 24.50 7.35
N VAL A 449 11.83 24.56 7.58
CA VAL A 449 12.85 24.46 6.52
C VAL A 449 12.92 23.03 5.99
N THR A 450 12.13 22.74 4.96
CA THR A 450 12.10 21.46 4.25
C THR A 450 13.17 21.40 3.15
N TYR A 451 13.82 20.25 2.96
CA TYR A 451 14.76 20.02 1.86
C TYR A 451 14.92 18.53 1.52
N GLY A 452 15.29 18.20 0.28
CA GLY A 452 15.58 16.83 -0.14
C GLY A 452 17.00 16.36 0.24
N ALA A 453 17.21 15.05 0.33
CA ALA A 453 18.47 14.42 0.76
C ALA A 453 19.24 13.72 -0.39
N GLY A 454 18.83 13.94 -1.64
CA GLY A 454 19.23 13.10 -2.78
C GLY A 454 18.31 11.88 -2.92
N GLY A 455 18.77 10.85 -3.62
CA GLY A 455 18.04 9.59 -3.82
C GLY A 455 16.79 9.72 -4.70
N SER A 456 15.85 8.80 -4.56
CA SER A 456 14.49 8.92 -5.10
C SER A 456 13.43 8.52 -4.06
N GLU A 457 12.26 8.00 -4.48
CA GLU A 457 11.14 7.66 -3.60
C GLU A 457 11.43 6.59 -2.52
N PRO A 458 12.30 5.57 -2.72
CA PRO A 458 12.47 4.51 -1.74
C PRO A 458 13.90 4.37 -1.19
N GLY A 459 13.98 3.78 0.01
CA GLY A 459 15.24 3.30 0.59
C GLY A 459 15.77 4.16 1.73
N TYR A 460 17.03 3.94 2.06
CA TYR A 460 17.69 4.52 3.22
C TYR A 460 18.26 5.91 2.89
N ILE A 461 18.36 6.74 3.93
CA ILE A 461 19.13 7.99 3.92
C ILE A 461 20.14 7.89 5.07
N ALA A 462 21.42 8.04 4.75
CA ALA A 462 22.52 8.16 5.70
C ALA A 462 23.08 9.59 5.62
N PRO A 463 22.71 10.50 6.54
CA PRO A 463 23.38 11.77 6.70
C PRO A 463 24.86 11.56 7.06
N ASP A 464 25.75 12.39 6.54
CA ASP A 464 27.18 12.31 6.81
C ASP A 464 27.46 12.68 8.29
N PRO A 465 28.19 11.83 9.05
CA PRO A 465 28.47 12.06 10.46
C PRO A 465 29.50 13.16 10.72
N LYS A 466 30.06 13.79 9.68
CA LYS A 466 31.05 14.88 9.75
C LYS A 466 30.55 16.19 9.14
N ASP A 467 29.69 16.15 8.12
CA ASP A 467 29.12 17.34 7.48
C ASP A 467 27.58 17.27 7.40
N PRO A 468 26.82 18.08 8.17
CA PRO A 468 25.35 18.02 8.18
C PRO A 468 24.70 18.48 6.87
N ASP A 469 25.47 19.03 5.92
CA ASP A 469 25.02 19.35 4.56
C ASP A 469 25.27 18.20 3.54
N VAL A 470 25.89 17.09 3.94
CA VAL A 470 26.17 15.95 3.07
C VAL A 470 25.28 14.75 3.41
N PHE A 471 24.72 14.13 2.37
CA PHE A 471 23.75 13.03 2.47
C PHE A 471 24.07 11.93 1.48
N PHE A 472 23.88 10.68 1.89
CA PHE A 472 23.91 9.51 1.02
C PHE A 472 22.51 8.89 1.02
N ALA A 473 21.88 8.77 -0.14
CA ALA A 473 20.47 8.37 -0.24
C ALA A 473 20.22 7.40 -1.40
N GLY A 474 19.42 6.36 -1.14
CA GLY A 474 19.07 5.30 -2.08
C GLY A 474 17.95 5.68 -3.06
N GLY A 475 17.59 4.73 -3.92
CA GLY A 475 16.61 4.95 -4.98
C GLY A 475 16.06 3.66 -5.60
N ASN A 476 14.96 3.82 -6.32
CA ASN A 476 14.30 2.76 -7.10
C ASN A 476 15.18 2.20 -8.23
N ASN A 477 14.79 1.04 -8.78
CA ASN A 477 15.53 0.29 -9.82
C ASN A 477 16.94 -0.20 -9.42
N GLY A 478 17.33 -0.02 -8.15
CA GLY A 478 18.48 -0.64 -7.51
C GLY A 478 19.84 0.00 -7.79
N SER A 479 20.77 -0.13 -6.85
CA SER A 479 22.12 0.48 -6.81
C SER A 479 22.19 2.01 -6.99
N PHE A 480 21.09 2.71 -7.32
CA PHE A 480 21.05 4.16 -7.42
C PHE A 480 21.22 4.79 -6.04
N LEU A 481 22.49 5.04 -5.69
CA LEU A 481 22.94 5.65 -4.46
C LEU A 481 23.53 7.00 -4.83
N THR A 482 22.95 8.09 -4.36
CA THR A 482 23.50 9.43 -4.58
C THR A 482 24.22 9.95 -3.35
N ARG A 483 25.36 10.61 -3.54
CA ARG A 483 25.89 11.60 -2.60
C ARG A 483 25.39 12.99 -3.01
N LEU A 484 24.70 13.67 -2.11
CA LEU A 484 24.33 15.08 -2.23
C LEU A 484 25.15 15.92 -1.25
N ASN A 485 25.68 17.06 -1.71
CA ASN A 485 26.10 18.17 -0.86
C ASN A 485 25.12 19.34 -1.08
N ARG A 486 24.18 19.53 -0.16
CA ARG A 486 23.08 20.51 -0.31
C ARG A 486 23.56 21.97 -0.29
N ARG A 487 24.76 22.21 0.26
CA ARG A 487 25.39 23.54 0.36
C ARG A 487 26.06 23.98 -0.94
N THR A 488 26.46 23.05 -1.81
CA THR A 488 27.00 23.35 -3.15
C THR A 488 26.06 22.99 -4.29
N GLY A 489 25.07 22.14 -4.04
CA GLY A 489 24.24 21.51 -5.07
C GLY A 489 24.92 20.35 -5.81
N GLU A 490 26.11 19.90 -5.36
CA GLU A 490 26.80 18.74 -5.94
C GLU A 490 25.98 17.47 -5.65
N LEU A 491 25.30 16.93 -6.66
CA LEU A 491 24.69 15.61 -6.65
C LEU A 491 25.50 14.67 -7.55
N ARG A 492 25.93 13.52 -7.02
CA ARG A 492 26.63 12.48 -7.78
C ARG A 492 26.10 11.10 -7.45
N GLU A 493 25.92 10.27 -8.46
CA GLU A 493 25.74 8.83 -8.26
C GLU A 493 27.08 8.21 -7.81
N VAL A 494 27.04 7.41 -6.76
CA VAL A 494 28.20 6.80 -6.07
C VAL A 494 27.94 5.33 -5.68
N GLY A 495 26.99 4.66 -6.34
CA GLY A 495 26.64 3.28 -6.03
C GLY A 495 27.59 2.24 -6.65
N PRO A 496 27.85 1.11 -5.98
CA PRO A 496 28.42 -0.05 -6.64
C PRO A 496 27.35 -0.75 -7.48
N TYR A 497 27.72 -1.16 -8.71
CA TYR A 497 27.01 -2.00 -9.70
C TYR A 497 25.66 -2.66 -9.27
N PRO A 498 24.53 -2.60 -10.04
CA PRO A 498 24.31 -2.00 -11.36
C PRO A 498 23.17 -0.94 -11.43
N ARG A 499 23.24 -0.06 -12.44
CA ARG A 499 22.45 1.20 -12.49
C ARG A 499 20.96 1.11 -12.85
N PHE A 500 20.51 0.04 -13.51
CA PHE A 500 19.10 -0.17 -13.87
C PHE A 500 18.88 -1.63 -14.28
N PHE A 501 17.79 -2.26 -13.81
CA PHE A 501 17.47 -3.65 -14.14
C PHE A 501 15.96 -3.98 -14.09
N SER A 502 15.06 -2.99 -14.24
CA SER A 502 13.62 -3.28 -14.33
C SER A 502 13.34 -4.25 -15.50
N GLY A 503 12.60 -5.33 -15.21
CA GLY A 503 12.34 -6.45 -16.11
C GLY A 503 13.21 -7.68 -15.90
N GLU A 504 14.38 -7.58 -15.27
CA GLU A 504 15.32 -8.71 -15.12
C GLU A 504 15.06 -9.53 -13.84
N PRO A 505 14.97 -10.88 -13.92
CA PRO A 505 14.81 -11.73 -12.75
C PRO A 505 16.06 -11.70 -11.86
N SER A 506 15.88 -11.97 -10.56
CA SER A 506 16.97 -11.89 -9.57
C SER A 506 18.14 -12.84 -9.85
N SER A 507 17.91 -13.91 -10.62
CA SER A 507 18.94 -14.85 -11.09
C SER A 507 19.86 -14.28 -12.20
N ALA A 508 19.43 -13.24 -12.93
CA ALA A 508 20.22 -12.54 -13.93
C ALA A 508 21.11 -11.44 -13.32
N LEU A 509 20.79 -10.98 -12.11
CA LEU A 509 21.49 -9.89 -11.44
C LEU A 509 22.78 -10.37 -10.77
N VAL A 510 23.94 -9.87 -11.20
CA VAL A 510 25.24 -10.12 -10.53
C VAL A 510 25.24 -9.58 -9.10
N GLU A 511 24.58 -8.43 -8.89
CA GLU A 511 24.38 -7.83 -7.57
C GLU A 511 22.89 -7.48 -7.42
N ARG A 512 22.24 -8.13 -6.45
CA ARG A 512 20.80 -8.04 -6.20
C ARG A 512 20.52 -6.90 -5.23
N TRP A 513 19.88 -5.84 -5.72
CA TRP A 513 19.48 -4.69 -4.91
C TRP A 513 17.96 -4.68 -4.75
N GLN A 514 17.49 -4.68 -3.51
CA GLN A 514 16.06 -4.57 -3.22
C GLN A 514 15.63 -3.10 -3.25
N TRP A 515 14.35 -2.85 -3.54
CA TRP A 515 13.68 -1.54 -3.52
C TRP A 515 14.10 -0.61 -2.36
N THR A 516 14.33 -1.16 -1.16
CA THR A 516 14.82 -0.44 0.03
C THR A 516 16.08 -1.10 0.60
N TYR A 517 17.22 -0.96 -0.09
CA TYR A 517 18.49 -1.53 0.37
C TYR A 517 19.15 -0.68 1.48
N PRO A 518 19.78 -1.30 2.51
CA PRO A 518 20.50 -0.60 3.58
C PRO A 518 21.63 0.30 3.10
N ILE A 519 21.74 1.48 3.72
CA ILE A 519 22.83 2.46 3.57
C ILE A 519 23.09 3.06 4.96
N MET A 520 24.32 2.99 5.47
CA MET A 520 24.65 3.53 6.81
C MET A 520 26.14 3.74 7.05
N PHE A 521 26.50 4.71 7.91
CA PHE A 521 27.87 4.87 8.41
C PHE A 521 28.16 3.96 9.62
N SER A 522 29.44 3.62 9.86
CA SER A 522 29.85 3.03 11.15
C SER A 522 29.65 4.04 12.30
N PRO A 523 29.18 3.60 13.47
CA PRO A 523 29.16 4.41 14.68
C PRO A 523 30.54 4.59 15.31
N VAL A 524 31.53 3.76 14.95
CA VAL A 524 32.91 3.79 15.46
C VAL A 524 33.82 4.61 14.55
N ASP A 525 33.87 4.32 13.25
CA ASP A 525 34.63 5.11 12.27
C ASP A 525 33.70 5.93 11.34
N PRO A 526 33.53 7.24 11.59
CA PRO A 526 32.71 8.11 10.75
C PRO A 526 33.28 8.39 9.35
N THR A 527 34.37 7.75 8.90
CA THR A 527 34.74 7.68 7.47
C THR A 527 34.11 6.52 6.72
N VAL A 528 33.69 5.46 7.43
CA VAL A 528 33.23 4.21 6.82
C VAL A 528 31.74 4.28 6.54
N LEU A 529 31.37 4.22 5.27
CA LEU A 529 30.00 4.04 4.79
C LEU A 529 29.82 2.62 4.26
N TYR A 530 28.69 2.01 4.60
CA TYR A 530 28.26 0.70 4.10
C TYR A 530 27.00 0.81 3.24
N ALA A 531 26.87 -0.11 2.29
CA ALA A 531 25.65 -0.41 1.57
C ALA A 531 25.55 -1.94 1.37
N SER A 532 24.38 -2.49 1.04
CA SER A 532 24.28 -3.95 0.82
C SER A 532 23.35 -4.41 -0.30
N SER A 533 23.87 -5.32 -1.13
CA SER A 533 23.16 -6.12 -2.13
C SER A 533 22.78 -7.48 -1.49
N GLN A 534 23.10 -8.62 -2.11
CA GLN A 534 23.32 -9.88 -1.39
C GLN A 534 24.67 -9.92 -0.64
N HIS A 535 25.55 -8.94 -0.91
CA HIS A 535 26.85 -8.75 -0.26
C HIS A 535 26.88 -7.48 0.58
N VAL A 536 27.79 -7.38 1.54
CA VAL A 536 28.11 -6.11 2.23
C VAL A 536 29.23 -5.39 1.47
N TRP A 537 28.95 -4.13 1.15
CA TRP A 537 29.88 -3.21 0.49
C TRP A 537 30.34 -2.14 1.48
N LYS A 538 31.61 -1.76 1.40
CA LYS A 538 32.27 -0.76 2.26
C LYS A 538 32.95 0.30 1.41
N THR A 539 32.88 1.57 1.82
CA THR A 539 33.70 2.65 1.26
C THR A 539 34.25 3.55 2.37
N THR A 540 35.48 4.00 2.18
CA THR A 540 36.13 5.08 2.96
C THR A 540 36.38 6.33 2.10
N THR A 541 35.97 6.30 0.84
CA THR A 541 36.26 7.31 -0.19
C THR A 541 35.02 8.10 -0.61
N ALA A 542 34.00 8.15 0.26
CA ALA A 542 32.69 8.75 -0.01
C ALA A 542 32.00 8.15 -1.25
N GLY A 543 32.16 6.84 -1.47
CA GLY A 543 31.54 6.09 -2.56
C GLY A 543 32.24 6.21 -3.93
N GLN A 544 33.42 6.83 -3.99
CA GLN A 544 34.23 6.86 -5.23
C GLN A 544 34.79 5.47 -5.58
N THR A 545 35.07 4.65 -4.56
CA THR A 545 35.47 3.25 -4.67
C THR A 545 34.77 2.43 -3.59
N TRP A 546 34.45 1.17 -3.90
CA TRP A 546 33.79 0.25 -2.98
C TRP A 546 34.57 -1.07 -2.88
N GLU A 547 34.73 -1.55 -1.66
CA GLU A 547 35.27 -2.86 -1.30
C GLU A 547 34.10 -3.79 -1.01
N LYS A 548 34.07 -4.98 -1.62
CA LYS A 548 33.14 -6.05 -1.24
C LYS A 548 33.77 -6.84 -0.10
N ILE A 549 33.20 -6.74 1.10
CA ILE A 549 33.77 -7.31 2.33
C ILE A 549 33.11 -8.63 2.78
N SER A 550 32.21 -9.19 1.97
CA SER A 550 31.56 -10.48 2.24
C SER A 550 31.40 -11.34 0.97
N GLY A 551 31.18 -12.65 1.18
CA GLY A 551 30.50 -13.48 0.19
C GLY A 551 28.98 -13.20 0.16
N ASP A 552 28.23 -13.93 -0.66
CA ASP A 552 26.76 -13.89 -0.65
C ASP A 552 26.28 -14.34 0.74
N LEU A 553 25.61 -13.45 1.48
CA LEU A 553 25.15 -13.71 2.85
C LEU A 553 23.76 -14.35 2.91
N THR A 554 23.23 -14.79 1.77
CA THR A 554 21.83 -15.18 1.62
C THR A 554 21.69 -16.67 1.31
N ARG A 555 20.46 -17.21 1.38
CA ARG A 555 20.22 -18.63 1.08
C ARG A 555 20.39 -18.98 -0.40
N HIS A 556 20.38 -17.99 -1.29
CA HIS A 556 20.46 -18.13 -2.75
C HIS A 556 19.57 -19.27 -3.31
N ASP A 557 18.36 -19.42 -2.76
CA ASP A 557 17.44 -20.50 -3.12
C ASP A 557 16.87 -20.25 -4.53
N PRO A 558 17.11 -21.12 -5.53
CA PRO A 558 16.68 -20.86 -6.90
C PRO A 558 15.19 -20.57 -7.06
N LYS A 559 14.33 -21.09 -6.17
CA LYS A 559 12.88 -20.84 -6.23
C LYS A 559 12.50 -19.39 -5.92
N THR A 560 13.40 -18.61 -5.30
CA THR A 560 13.18 -17.20 -4.94
C THR A 560 13.94 -16.23 -5.84
N LEU A 561 14.37 -16.68 -7.04
CA LEU A 561 15.22 -15.89 -7.94
C LEU A 561 14.64 -15.69 -9.35
N GLY A 562 13.50 -16.30 -9.66
CA GLY A 562 12.88 -16.25 -10.99
C GLY A 562 12.04 -15.00 -11.26
N ASP A 563 11.21 -15.07 -12.30
CA ASP A 563 10.25 -14.05 -12.69
C ASP A 563 9.13 -13.84 -11.67
N SER A 564 8.48 -12.66 -11.75
CA SER A 564 7.35 -12.26 -10.92
C SER A 564 6.33 -11.47 -11.75
N GLY A 565 5.09 -11.41 -11.27
CA GLY A 565 3.91 -10.89 -11.97
C GLY A 565 2.95 -11.98 -12.41
N GLY A 566 3.46 -13.19 -12.64
CA GLY A 566 2.67 -14.36 -12.98
C GLY A 566 2.40 -14.52 -14.49
N PRO A 567 1.49 -15.44 -14.86
CA PRO A 567 1.42 -16.02 -16.21
C PRO A 567 0.82 -15.12 -17.31
N ILE A 568 0.66 -13.80 -17.09
CA ILE A 568 0.09 -12.87 -18.07
C ILE A 568 0.89 -11.56 -18.13
N THR A 569 1.02 -10.86 -17.01
CA THR A 569 1.76 -9.59 -16.93
C THR A 569 2.90 -9.73 -15.93
N HIS A 570 4.15 -9.77 -16.41
CA HIS A 570 5.31 -9.73 -15.52
C HIS A 570 5.39 -8.33 -14.83
N ASP A 571 5.78 -8.32 -13.54
CA ASP A 571 6.09 -7.13 -12.75
C ASP A 571 7.36 -7.42 -11.96
N MET A 572 8.46 -6.78 -12.37
CA MET A 572 9.81 -6.99 -11.86
C MET A 572 10.50 -5.64 -11.73
N ASN A 573 10.18 -4.90 -10.67
CA ASN A 573 10.57 -3.49 -10.50
C ASN A 573 11.50 -3.25 -9.29
N SER A 574 12.03 -4.34 -8.73
CA SER A 574 12.89 -4.45 -7.53
C SER A 574 12.27 -4.57 -6.12
N PRO A 575 10.94 -4.36 -5.87
CA PRO A 575 10.30 -4.91 -4.67
C PRO A 575 10.31 -6.45 -4.66
N GLU A 576 10.34 -7.05 -5.85
CA GLU A 576 10.40 -8.50 -6.10
C GLU A 576 11.81 -9.09 -5.98
N VAL A 577 12.87 -8.26 -5.89
CA VAL A 577 14.25 -8.74 -5.86
C VAL A 577 14.60 -9.29 -4.48
N TYR A 578 14.64 -10.63 -4.40
CA TYR A 578 14.85 -11.37 -3.16
C TYR A 578 16.28 -11.93 -3.04
N ALA A 579 16.55 -12.66 -1.97
CA ALA A 579 17.88 -13.14 -1.61
C ALA A 579 18.90 -11.98 -1.55
N THR A 580 18.56 -10.97 -0.74
CA THR A 580 19.33 -9.75 -0.46
C THR A 580 19.56 -9.57 1.04
N VAL A 581 20.54 -8.75 1.41
CA VAL A 581 20.75 -8.26 2.78
C VAL A 581 19.80 -7.09 3.01
N PHE A 582 18.58 -7.40 3.47
CA PHE A 582 17.49 -6.43 3.66
C PHE A 582 17.69 -5.48 4.85
N SER A 583 18.57 -5.83 5.79
CA SER A 583 18.92 -5.00 6.94
C SER A 583 20.40 -5.19 7.29
N LEU A 584 21.05 -4.10 7.67
CA LEU A 584 22.43 -4.06 8.13
C LEU A 584 22.47 -3.27 9.45
N GLY A 585 23.34 -3.68 10.37
CA GLY A 585 23.54 -3.01 11.65
C GLY A 585 24.90 -3.38 12.22
N PRO A 586 25.84 -2.42 12.38
CA PRO A 586 27.13 -2.67 13.00
C PRO A 586 26.98 -2.96 14.49
N GLY A 587 27.89 -3.75 15.06
CA GLY A 587 27.94 -3.99 16.49
C GLY A 587 28.24 -2.71 17.28
N LYS A 588 28.06 -2.76 18.61
CA LYS A 588 28.45 -1.66 19.51
C LYS A 588 29.98 -1.51 19.67
N THR A 589 30.74 -2.27 18.89
CA THR A 589 32.19 -2.48 18.99
C THR A 589 32.90 -2.37 17.64
N ASP A 590 32.15 -2.10 16.54
CA ASP A 590 32.58 -2.36 15.16
C ASP A 590 32.56 -1.09 14.26
#